data_AF-A0A3P1WU90-F1
#
_entry.id   AF-A0A3P1WU90-F1
#
_cell.length_a   1.000
_cell.length_b   1.000
_cell.length_c   1.000
_cell.angle_alpha   90.00
_cell.angle_beta   90.00
_cell.angle_gamma   90.00
#
_symmetry.space_group_name_H-M   'P 1'
#
loop_
_entity.id
_entity.type
_entity.pdbx_description
1 polymer ?
#
loop_
_entity_poly.entity_id
_entity_poly.type
_entity_poly.pdbx_seq_one_letter_code
_entity_poly.pdbx_strand_id
1 'polypeptide(L)'
;RHQVRACLRGRSLHKRTFAPDRLKYPMKRIGKRGEGKFKRISWEEALTEVHDKLSHIIREYGNQAIFSRIGYGKPDGSYHYVPRFLNMIGGYLSPEGNYSSHQIDTASQYTYGDKSYT
;
A
#
# COMPACT_ATOMS: atom_id res chain seq x y z
N ARG A 1 1.32 -7.56 35.36
CA ARG A 1 1.81 -6.65 34.29
C ARG A 1 1.79 -7.42 32.98
N HIS A 2 1.05 -6.99 31.96
CA HIS A 2 0.99 -7.71 30.68
C HIS A 2 2.37 -7.66 30.00
N GLN A 3 2.91 -8.82 29.60
CA GLN A 3 4.19 -8.91 28.90
C GLN A 3 3.94 -9.17 27.42
N VAL A 4 4.17 -8.16 26.59
CA VAL A 4 4.03 -8.28 25.14
C VAL A 4 5.15 -9.15 24.60
N ARG A 5 4.81 -10.32 24.03
CA ARG A 5 5.78 -11.26 23.44
C ARG A 5 5.52 -11.40 21.95
N ALA A 6 6.57 -11.29 21.15
CA ALA A 6 6.49 -11.58 19.72
C ALA A 6 6.31 -13.09 19.47
N CYS A 7 5.41 -13.45 18.55
CA CYS A 7 5.32 -14.80 18.00
C CYS A 7 6.58 -15.15 17.18
N LEU A 8 6.71 -16.42 16.77
CA LEU A 8 7.89 -16.88 16.01
C LEU A 8 8.14 -16.05 14.73
N ARG A 9 7.06 -15.67 14.02
CA ARG A 9 7.14 -14.78 12.85
C ARG A 9 7.65 -13.39 13.22
N GLY A 10 7.16 -12.81 14.31
CA GLY A 10 7.63 -11.50 14.79
C GLY A 10 9.12 -11.51 15.14
N ARG A 11 9.62 -12.59 15.74
CA ARG A 11 11.06 -12.75 16.06
C ARG A 11 11.94 -12.86 14.81
N SER A 12 11.41 -13.38 13.70
CA SER A 12 12.14 -13.48 12.43
C SER A 12 12.27 -12.17 11.65
N LEU A 13 11.68 -11.06 12.11
CA LEU A 13 11.69 -9.78 11.40
C LEU A 13 13.10 -9.27 11.06
N HIS A 14 14.10 -9.55 11.91
CA HIS A 14 15.50 -9.22 11.65
C HIS A 14 16.01 -9.82 10.33
N LYS A 15 15.61 -11.06 10.00
CA LYS A 15 15.99 -11.72 8.74
C LYS A 15 15.43 -11.00 7.52
N ARG A 16 14.25 -10.38 7.65
CA ARG A 16 13.64 -9.57 6.58
C ARG A 16 14.38 -8.24 6.39
N THR A 17 14.80 -7.60 7.48
CA THR A 17 15.54 -6.32 7.43
C THR A 17 16.91 -6.47 6.78
N PHE A 18 17.60 -7.59 7.04
CA PHE A 18 18.93 -7.87 6.51
C PHE A 18 18.93 -8.88 5.35
N ALA A 19 17.78 -9.09 4.71
CA ALA A 19 17.68 -10.01 3.59
C ALA A 19 18.60 -9.55 2.44
N PRO A 20 19.36 -10.47 1.81
CA PRO A 20 20.32 -10.12 0.76
C PRO A 20 19.64 -9.52 -0.48
N ASP A 21 18.39 -9.89 -0.72
CA ASP A 21 17.52 -9.46 -1.82
C ASP A 21 16.65 -8.24 -1.48
N ARG A 22 16.86 -7.60 -0.32
CA ARG A 22 16.11 -6.39 0.06
C ARG A 22 16.34 -5.26 -0.95
N LEU A 23 15.26 -4.66 -1.45
CA LEU A 23 15.32 -3.44 -2.25
C LEU A 23 15.90 -2.27 -1.44
N LYS A 24 17.02 -1.72 -1.93
CA LYS A 24 17.74 -0.60 -1.31
C LYS A 24 17.59 0.71 -2.07
N TYR A 25 17.16 0.64 -3.33
CA TYR A 25 17.08 1.78 -4.25
C TYR A 25 15.80 1.70 -5.08
N PRO A 26 15.31 2.84 -5.61
CA PRO A 26 14.28 2.83 -6.63
C PRO A 26 14.73 2.07 -7.89
N MET A 27 13.81 1.30 -8.47
CA MET A 27 14.07 0.44 -9.61
C MET A 27 13.02 0.68 -10.70
N LYS A 28 13.45 0.84 -11.95
CA LYS A 28 12.59 0.98 -13.13
C LYS A 28 12.62 -0.29 -13.96
N ARG A 29 11.44 -0.81 -14.31
CA ARG A 29 11.32 -1.97 -15.21
C ARG A 29 11.80 -1.59 -16.61
N ILE A 30 12.65 -2.42 -17.21
CA ILE A 30 13.22 -2.20 -18.56
C ILE A 30 12.86 -3.30 -19.57
N GLY A 31 12.23 -4.39 -19.11
CA GLY A 31 11.75 -5.49 -19.96
C GLY A 31 10.24 -5.66 -19.92
N LYS A 32 9.74 -6.72 -20.57
CA LYS A 32 8.32 -7.08 -20.49
C LYS A 32 7.95 -7.44 -19.05
N ARG A 33 6.66 -7.24 -18.71
CA ARG A 33 6.14 -7.63 -17.40
C ARG A 33 6.33 -9.14 -17.21
N GLY A 34 6.93 -9.52 -16.08
CA GLY A 34 7.25 -10.92 -15.76
C GLY A 34 8.71 -11.32 -15.98
N GLU A 35 9.51 -10.55 -16.74
CA GLU A 35 10.91 -10.91 -17.03
C GLU A 35 11.88 -10.62 -15.88
N GLY A 36 11.47 -9.92 -14.82
CA GLY A 36 12.34 -9.57 -13.70
C GLY A 36 13.46 -8.56 -14.04
N LYS A 37 13.43 -7.91 -15.21
CA LYS A 37 14.46 -6.97 -15.65
C LYS A 37 14.19 -5.55 -15.14
N PHE A 38 15.06 -5.07 -14.24
CA PHE A 38 15.01 -3.74 -13.67
C PHE A 38 16.37 -3.05 -13.70
N LYS A 39 16.36 -1.73 -13.94
CA LYS A 39 17.53 -0.86 -13.73
C LYS A 39 17.33 -0.04 -12.47
N ARG A 40 18.41 0.27 -11.76
CA ARG A 40 18.40 1.26 -10.67
C ARG A 40 18.21 2.65 -11.26
N ILE A 41 17.42 3.48 -10.58
CA ILE A 41 17.24 4.89 -10.89
C ILE A 41 17.43 5.75 -9.63
N SER A 42 17.54 7.08 -9.78
CA SER A 42 17.58 8.00 -8.65
C SER A 42 16.19 8.20 -8.04
N TRP A 43 16.14 8.76 -6.83
CA TRP A 43 14.86 9.15 -6.22
C TRP A 43 14.16 10.27 -7.00
N GLU A 44 14.92 11.26 -7.48
CA GLU A 44 14.39 12.32 -8.34
C GLU A 44 13.74 11.74 -9.60
N GLU A 45 14.44 10.86 -10.34
CA GLU A 45 13.88 10.22 -11.54
C GLU A 45 12.61 9.41 -11.22
N ALA A 46 12.60 8.70 -10.08
CA ALA A 46 11.45 7.91 -9.67
C ALA A 46 10.23 8.78 -9.36
N LEU A 47 10.44 9.90 -8.65
CA LEU A 47 9.38 10.82 -8.26
C LEU A 47 8.85 11.58 -9.49
N THR A 48 9.72 12.07 -10.37
CA THR A 48 9.32 12.71 -11.62
C THR A 48 8.49 11.77 -12.49
N GLU A 49 8.92 10.51 -12.67
CA GLU A 49 8.16 9.54 -13.48
C GLU A 49 6.77 9.25 -12.90
N VAL A 50 6.64 9.16 -11.57
CA VAL A 50 5.35 8.97 -10.90
C VAL A 50 4.47 10.20 -11.04
N HIS A 51 5.04 11.40 -10.84
CA HIS A 51 4.35 12.68 -11.03
C HIS A 51 3.80 12.78 -12.46
N ASP A 52 4.62 12.58 -13.48
CA ASP A 52 4.23 12.79 -14.87
C ASP A 52 3.08 11.87 -15.27
N LYS A 53 3.14 10.59 -14.86
CA LYS A 53 2.07 9.61 -15.12
C LYS A 53 0.80 9.93 -14.34
N LEU A 54 0.94 10.28 -13.06
CA LEU A 54 -0.22 10.60 -12.23
C LEU A 54 -0.94 11.84 -12.76
N SER A 55 -0.20 12.90 -13.06
CA SER A 55 -0.71 14.15 -13.65
C SER A 55 -1.37 13.91 -15.01
N HIS A 56 -0.77 13.06 -15.86
CA HIS A 56 -1.36 12.68 -17.14
C HIS A 56 -2.69 11.93 -16.96
N ILE A 57 -2.74 10.94 -16.06
CA ILE A 57 -3.96 10.16 -15.78
C ILE A 57 -5.07 11.08 -15.25
N ILE A 58 -4.76 11.97 -14.31
CA ILE A 58 -5.72 12.93 -13.76
C ILE A 58 -6.27 13.83 -14.86
N ARG A 59 -5.39 14.37 -15.71
CA ARG A 59 -5.79 15.27 -16.80
C ARG A 59 -6.68 14.58 -17.84
N GLU A 60 -6.38 13.34 -18.18
CA GLU A 60 -7.05 12.65 -19.30
C GLU A 60 -8.28 11.85 -18.88
N TYR A 61 -8.24 11.21 -17.70
CA TYR A 61 -9.27 10.28 -17.25
C TYR A 61 -9.91 10.67 -15.91
N GLY A 62 -9.41 11.72 -15.25
CA GLY A 62 -9.86 12.14 -13.93
C GLY A 62 -9.39 11.25 -12.79
N ASN A 63 -9.64 11.72 -11.56
CA ASN A 63 -9.17 11.07 -10.33
C ASN A 63 -9.74 9.65 -10.11
N GLN A 64 -10.91 9.33 -10.67
CA GLN A 64 -11.52 8.00 -10.55
C GLN A 64 -10.70 6.90 -11.27
N ALA A 65 -9.82 7.27 -12.20
CA ALA A 65 -8.89 6.34 -12.84
C ALA A 65 -7.71 5.92 -11.94
N ILE A 66 -7.54 6.58 -10.79
CA ILE A 66 -6.51 6.22 -9.81
C ILE A 66 -7.11 5.23 -8.81
N PHE A 67 -6.58 4.02 -8.76
CA PHE A 67 -6.93 3.02 -7.76
C PHE A 67 -5.80 2.81 -6.76
N SER A 68 -6.11 2.83 -5.46
CA SER A 68 -5.14 2.55 -4.41
C SER A 68 -5.71 1.60 -3.38
N ARG A 69 -5.18 0.36 -3.34
CA ARG A 69 -5.45 -0.60 -2.27
C ARG A 69 -4.19 -0.79 -1.44
N ILE A 70 -4.27 -0.43 -0.16
CA ILE A 70 -3.17 -0.67 0.78
C ILE A 70 -3.24 -2.13 1.22
N GLY A 71 -2.21 -2.90 0.92
CA GLY A 71 -2.13 -4.31 1.27
C GLY A 71 -1.99 -4.51 2.79
N TYR A 72 -2.78 -5.44 3.35
CA TYR A 72 -2.71 -5.83 4.76
C TYR A 72 -1.46 -6.63 5.09
N GLY A 73 -0.77 -6.23 6.17
CA GLY A 73 0.41 -6.93 6.70
C GLY A 73 1.55 -6.03 7.22
N LYS A 74 1.40 -4.71 7.18
CA LYS A 74 2.37 -3.80 7.81
C LYS A 74 1.67 -2.60 8.45
N PRO A 75 1.77 -2.39 9.77
CA PRO A 75 1.35 -1.15 10.40
C PRO A 75 2.33 0.01 10.11
N ASP A 76 3.07 -0.02 9.00
CA ASP A 76 3.89 1.12 8.58
C ASP A 76 3.00 2.16 7.89
N GLY A 77 3.24 3.44 8.22
CA GLY A 77 2.29 4.55 8.08
C GLY A 77 1.77 4.87 6.67
N SER A 78 2.18 4.13 5.64
CA SER A 78 1.57 4.13 4.30
C SER A 78 0.04 4.07 4.33
N TYR A 79 -0.53 3.38 5.32
CA TYR A 79 -1.97 3.32 5.60
C TYR A 79 -2.68 4.67 5.67
N HIS A 80 -1.99 5.69 6.16
CA HIS A 80 -2.59 7.02 6.35
C HIS A 80 -2.08 8.04 5.34
N TYR A 81 -0.83 7.94 4.89
CA TYR A 81 -0.23 8.98 4.05
C TYR A 81 -0.68 8.92 2.59
N VAL A 82 -0.82 7.72 2.02
CA VAL A 82 -1.21 7.58 0.60
C VAL A 82 -2.66 8.03 0.38
N PRO A 83 -3.66 7.60 1.18
CA PRO A 83 -5.03 8.07 1.00
C PRO A 83 -5.15 9.57 1.25
N ARG A 84 -4.43 10.10 2.24
CA ARG A 84 -4.41 11.55 2.50
C ARG A 84 -3.85 12.31 1.30
N PHE A 85 -2.71 11.88 0.75
CA PHE A 85 -2.11 12.49 -0.44
C PHE A 85 -3.09 12.49 -1.62
N LEU A 86 -3.69 11.33 -1.93
CA LEU A 86 -4.62 11.20 -3.04
C LEU A 86 -5.88 12.06 -2.86
N ASN A 87 -6.40 12.17 -1.64
CA ASN A 87 -7.53 13.07 -1.34
C ASN A 87 -7.17 14.56 -1.53
N MET A 88 -5.95 14.96 -1.20
CA MET A 88 -5.51 16.36 -1.41
C MET A 88 -5.40 16.74 -2.89
N ILE A 89 -5.22 15.76 -3.79
CA ILE A 89 -5.09 16.01 -5.24
C ILE A 89 -6.36 15.70 -6.03
N GLY A 90 -7.53 15.64 -5.37
CA GLY A 90 -8.83 15.47 -6.02
C GLY A 90 -9.51 14.11 -5.79
N GLY A 91 -8.96 13.27 -4.92
CA GLY A 91 -9.54 11.96 -4.59
C GLY A 91 -9.01 10.82 -5.45
N TYR A 92 -9.55 9.63 -5.23
CA TYR A 92 -9.20 8.40 -5.94
C TYR A 92 -10.30 7.34 -5.77
N LEU A 93 -10.28 6.29 -6.59
CA LEU A 93 -11.12 5.12 -6.40
C LEU A 93 -10.61 4.31 -5.20
N SER A 94 -11.32 4.43 -4.08
CA SER A 94 -11.01 3.66 -2.87
C SER A 94 -11.60 2.24 -2.95
N PRO A 95 -10.90 1.24 -2.39
CA PRO A 95 -11.45 -0.10 -2.27
C PRO A 95 -12.55 -0.14 -1.22
N GLU A 96 -13.65 -0.81 -1.54
CA GLU A 96 -14.62 -1.24 -0.53
C GLU A 96 -14.13 -2.54 0.13
N GLY A 97 -14.19 -2.58 1.46
CA GLY A 97 -13.85 -3.75 2.25
C GLY A 97 -12.40 -4.24 2.15
N ASN A 98 -12.10 -5.29 2.91
CA ASN A 98 -10.84 -6.02 2.85
C ASN A 98 -11.10 -7.53 2.86
N TYR A 99 -10.09 -8.31 2.46
CA TYR A 99 -10.23 -9.77 2.30
C TYR A 99 -10.29 -10.54 3.64
N SER A 100 -10.03 -9.87 4.78
CA SER A 100 -9.85 -10.51 6.09
C SER A 100 -11.03 -10.30 7.04
N SER A 101 -11.60 -9.10 7.09
CA SER A 101 -12.63 -8.73 8.09
C SER A 101 -13.95 -8.26 7.50
N HIS A 102 -14.05 -8.02 6.18
CA HIS A 102 -15.22 -7.34 5.61
C HIS A 102 -16.57 -8.02 5.94
N GLN A 103 -16.62 -9.35 5.90
CA GLN A 103 -17.86 -10.07 6.26
C GLN A 103 -18.24 -9.88 7.73
N ILE A 104 -17.24 -9.85 8.61
CA ILE A 104 -17.45 -9.67 10.04
C ILE A 104 -17.84 -8.22 10.32
N ASP A 105 -17.17 -7.24 9.71
CA ASP A 105 -17.50 -5.82 9.83
C ASP A 105 -18.96 -5.56 9.40
N THR A 106 -19.38 -6.17 8.30
CA THR A 106 -20.75 -6.11 7.80
C THR A 106 -21.73 -6.78 8.76
N ALA A 107 -21.45 -8.01 9.20
CA ALA A 107 -22.31 -8.73 10.13
C ALA A 107 -22.46 -7.98 11.47
N SER A 108 -21.38 -7.43 12.01
CA SER A 108 -21.38 -6.63 13.23
C SER A 108 -22.24 -5.38 13.08
N GLN A 109 -22.18 -4.69 11.94
CA GLN A 109 -23.01 -3.51 11.69
C GLN A 109 -24.51 -3.84 11.74
N TYR A 110 -24.93 -4.97 11.14
CA TYR A 110 -26.35 -5.37 11.18
C TYR A 110 -26.78 -5.97 12.53
N THR A 111 -25.85 -6.61 13.25
CA THR A 111 -26.16 -7.30 14.52
C THR A 111 -26.11 -6.35 15.71
N TYR A 112 -25.13 -5.46 15.74
CA TYR A 112 -24.81 -4.61 16.89
C TYR A 112 -24.94 -3.11 16.59
N GLY A 113 -25.21 -2.72 15.33
CA GLY A 113 -25.30 -1.31 14.93
C GLY A 113 -23.95 -0.63 14.78
N ASP A 114 -22.84 -1.36 14.92
CA ASP A 114 -21.49 -0.81 14.84
C ASP A 114 -20.52 -1.82 14.21
N LYS A 115 -19.49 -1.31 13.52
CA LYS A 115 -18.42 -2.10 12.89
C LYS A 115 -17.39 -2.51 13.95
N SER A 116 -17.83 -3.29 14.93
CA SER A 116 -16.98 -3.76 16.02
C SER A 116 -16.14 -4.96 15.59
N TYR A 117 -15.02 -4.68 14.93
CA TYR A 117 -13.82 -5.55 14.94
C TYR A 117 -12.49 -4.75 14.93
N THR A 118 -12.56 -3.41 14.97
CA THR A 118 -11.43 -2.48 15.12
C THR A 118 -11.82 -1.30 15.98
#